data_AF-A0A9X1RKR3-F1
#
_entry.id   AF-A0A9X1RKR3-F1
#
_cell.length_a   1.000
_cell.length_b   1.000
_cell.length_c   1.000
_cell.angle_alpha   90.00
_cell.angle_beta   90.00
_cell.angle_gamma   90.00
#
_symmetry.space_group_name_H-M   'P 1'
#
loop_
_entity.id
_entity.type
_entity.pdbx_description
1 polymer ?
#
loop_
_entity_poly.entity_id
_entity_poly.type
_entity_poly.pdbx_seq_one_letter_code
_entity_poly.pdbx_strand_id
1 'polypeptide(L)'
;MSNVIWAPLTRQADETPYTCKLKVYWKTTRLWTDSDIQAYHAQVPQLAEAARLSGRRFTCEDFTLELLCDFASKRGLPVKLTDGVREYRNMDIYDPDYHENYPQTPRGFITMVMVSFGAPDIQRSGENTVRLSDPRALLPGDILALSHDSKGRASGGRAHHIQVVTGKTESSISIYQGNSNWQIHKPITWVNKLFGRNSADPSQDAYAGMKPETGLFIRAANGWNYRNNTTGATQTDFLKYFELYRWDFLEFNH
;
A
#
# COMPACT_ATOMS: atom_id res chain seq x y z
N MET A 1 12.15 6.22 25.26
CA MET A 1 13.25 7.11 24.82
C MET A 1 12.76 7.85 23.58
N SER A 2 12.67 9.19 23.64
CA SER A 2 12.06 10.03 22.60
C SER A 2 13.01 10.14 21.39
N ASN A 3 12.67 9.48 20.27
CA ASN A 3 13.49 9.54 19.06
C ASN A 3 12.98 10.63 18.10
N VAL A 4 12.78 11.82 18.66
CA VAL A 4 12.66 13.04 17.86
C VAL A 4 14.07 13.45 17.48
N ILE A 5 14.32 13.63 16.18
CA ILE A 5 15.56 14.26 15.72
C ILE A 5 15.27 15.71 15.34
N TRP A 6 16.21 16.57 15.71
CA TRP A 6 16.25 17.95 15.29
C TRP A 6 17.22 18.04 14.12
N ALA A 7 16.73 18.41 12.94
CA ALA A 7 17.55 18.52 11.74
C ALA A 7 17.71 20.00 11.34
N PRO A 8 18.94 20.50 11.15
CA PRO A 8 19.14 21.81 10.54
C PRO A 8 18.73 21.73 9.07
N LEU A 9 17.73 22.52 8.69
CA LEU A 9 17.35 22.72 7.30
C LEU A 9 17.76 24.14 6.92
N THR A 10 18.46 24.27 5.81
CA THR A 10 18.76 25.56 5.19
C THR A 10 17.92 25.65 3.92
N ARG A 11 17.07 26.67 3.80
CA ARG A 11 16.35 26.89 2.53
C ARG A 11 17.36 27.36 1.49
N GLN A 12 17.17 27.00 0.23
CA GLN A 12 18.08 27.42 -0.85
C GLN A 12 18.20 28.96 -0.99
N ALA A 13 17.20 29.71 -0.52
CA ALA A 13 17.16 31.18 -0.58
C ALA A 13 17.30 31.88 0.79
N ASP A 14 17.26 31.14 1.90
CA ASP A 14 17.33 31.69 3.26
C ASP A 14 18.27 30.83 4.11
N GLU A 15 19.43 31.40 4.42
CA GLU A 15 20.53 30.75 5.14
C GLU A 15 20.33 30.79 6.66
N THR A 16 19.23 31.36 7.15
CA THR A 16 18.91 31.35 8.58
C THR A 16 18.69 29.90 9.03
N PRO A 17 19.48 29.37 9.99
CA PRO A 17 19.36 27.98 10.42
C PRO A 17 17.96 27.73 11.01
N TYR A 18 17.19 26.85 10.37
CA TYR A 18 15.91 26.40 10.89
C TYR A 18 16.04 24.98 11.41
N THR A 19 15.78 24.79 12.71
CA THR A 19 15.77 23.47 13.31
C THR A 19 14.34 22.93 13.26
N CYS A 20 14.09 21.91 12.44
CA CYS A 20 12.79 21.25 12.40
C CYS A 20 12.76 20.03 13.32
N LYS A 21 11.62 19.82 13.97
CA LYS A 21 11.32 18.59 14.70
C LYS A 21 10.83 17.56 13.69
N LEU A 22 11.46 16.39 13.60
CA LEU A 22 11.01 15.33 12.69
C LEU A 22 10.35 14.16 13.44
N LYS A 23 9.26 13.64 12.89
CA LYS A 23 8.75 12.30 13.19
C LYS A 23 9.50 11.31 12.31
N VAL A 24 10.20 10.37 12.93
CA VAL A 24 10.98 9.35 12.21
C VAL A 24 10.41 7.97 12.52
N TYR A 25 9.87 7.29 11.51
CA TYR A 25 9.39 5.91 11.63
C TYR A 25 10.49 4.89 11.33
N TRP A 26 11.35 5.22 10.37
CA TRP A 26 12.69 4.65 10.18
C TRP A 26 13.57 5.70 9.51
N LYS A 27 14.89 5.62 9.71
CA LYS A 27 15.83 6.57 9.11
C LYS A 27 16.04 6.25 7.63
N THR A 28 15.90 7.26 6.77
CA THR A 28 16.39 7.21 5.40
C THR A 28 17.91 7.37 5.42
N THR A 29 18.63 6.37 4.94
CA THR A 29 20.11 6.37 4.88
C THR A 29 20.65 6.32 3.45
N ARG A 30 19.78 6.04 2.47
CA ARG A 30 20.08 6.02 1.04
C ARG A 30 18.80 6.11 0.22
N LEU A 31 18.94 6.37 -1.08
CA LEU A 31 17.85 6.49 -2.03
C LEU A 31 17.58 5.17 -2.76
N TRP A 32 16.38 5.03 -3.32
CA TRP A 32 16.03 3.93 -4.21
C TRP A 32 16.88 3.96 -5.48
N THR A 33 17.35 2.78 -5.87
CA THR A 33 18.07 2.52 -7.12
C THR A 33 17.37 1.40 -7.88
N ASP A 34 17.68 1.22 -9.16
CA ASP A 34 17.17 0.09 -9.94
C ASP A 34 17.48 -1.27 -9.31
N SER A 35 18.63 -1.38 -8.64
CA SER A 35 19.01 -2.59 -7.90
C SER A 35 18.08 -2.85 -6.70
N ASP A 36 17.69 -1.79 -5.98
CA ASP A 36 16.73 -1.91 -4.88
C ASP A 36 15.33 -2.26 -5.37
N ILE A 37 14.92 -1.72 -6.52
CA ILE A 37 13.63 -2.04 -7.17
C ILE A 37 13.60 -3.52 -7.57
N GLN A 38 14.66 -4.00 -8.21
CA GLN A 38 14.80 -5.42 -8.56
C GLN A 38 14.80 -6.30 -7.32
N ALA A 39 15.52 -5.91 -6.27
CA ALA A 39 15.56 -6.64 -5.01
C ALA A 39 14.18 -6.66 -4.31
N TYR A 40 13.41 -5.57 -4.39
CA TYR A 40 12.04 -5.52 -3.90
C TYR A 40 11.18 -6.56 -4.61
N HIS A 41 11.14 -6.52 -5.94
CA HIS A 41 10.36 -7.46 -6.73
C HIS A 41 10.78 -8.92 -6.46
N ALA A 42 12.07 -9.19 -6.30
CA ALA A 42 12.57 -10.53 -5.99
C ALA A 42 12.15 -11.01 -4.58
N GLN A 43 11.98 -10.11 -3.61
CA GLN A 43 11.71 -10.44 -2.21
C GLN A 43 10.22 -10.46 -1.86
N VAL A 44 9.37 -9.80 -2.65
CA VAL A 44 7.91 -9.74 -2.40
C VAL A 44 7.26 -11.12 -2.17
N PRO A 45 7.57 -12.19 -2.94
CA PRO A 45 6.94 -13.49 -2.69
C PRO A 45 7.17 -14.00 -1.25
N GLN A 46 8.39 -13.83 -0.72
CA GLN A 46 8.74 -14.23 0.65
C GLN A 46 8.12 -13.29 1.69
N LEU A 47 8.09 -11.98 1.42
CA LEU A 47 7.44 -11.01 2.31
C LEU A 47 5.94 -11.28 2.43
N ALA A 48 5.27 -11.55 1.31
CA ALA A 48 3.84 -11.85 1.25
C ALA A 48 3.50 -13.10 2.04
N GLU A 49 4.30 -14.16 1.91
CA GLU A 49 4.11 -15.39 2.67
C GLU A 49 4.38 -15.19 4.16
N ALA A 50 5.45 -14.47 4.52
CA ALA A 50 5.73 -14.15 5.92
C ALA A 50 4.58 -13.33 6.56
N ALA A 51 4.03 -12.35 5.85
CA ALA A 51 2.89 -11.57 6.30
C ALA A 51 1.62 -12.43 6.44
N ARG A 52 1.36 -13.36 5.52
CA ARG A 52 0.24 -14.31 5.60
C ARG A 52 0.37 -15.24 6.80
N LEU A 53 1.57 -15.75 7.06
CA LEU A 53 1.86 -16.68 8.15
C LEU A 53 1.95 -15.98 9.53
N SER A 54 2.09 -14.66 9.57
CA SER A 54 2.24 -13.94 10.85
C SER A 54 0.97 -13.94 11.71
N GLY A 55 -0.16 -14.48 11.22
CA GLY A 55 -1.45 -14.45 11.90
C GLY A 55 -2.11 -13.07 11.97
N ARG A 56 -1.50 -12.05 11.37
CA ARG A 56 -2.04 -10.68 11.33
C ARG A 56 -3.19 -10.59 10.33
N ARG A 57 -4.03 -9.58 10.53
CA ARG A 57 -5.14 -9.21 9.67
C ARG A 57 -4.72 -8.03 8.80
N PHE A 58 -5.21 -7.96 7.57
CA PHE A 58 -4.90 -6.89 6.62
C PHE A 58 -6.13 -6.55 5.76
N THR A 59 -6.44 -5.27 5.58
CA THR A 59 -7.20 -4.79 4.41
C THR A 59 -6.34 -4.90 3.16
N CYS A 60 -6.93 -4.70 1.98
CA CYS A 60 -6.19 -4.84 0.73
C CYS A 60 -5.02 -3.85 0.61
N GLU A 61 -5.19 -2.60 1.05
CA GLU A 61 -4.17 -1.57 1.04
C GLU A 61 -3.13 -1.78 2.14
N ASP A 62 -3.57 -2.12 3.36
CA ASP A 62 -2.69 -2.40 4.49
C ASP A 62 -1.69 -3.51 4.15
N PHE A 63 -2.16 -4.58 3.51
CA PHE A 63 -1.27 -5.65 3.05
C PHE A 63 -0.22 -5.13 2.07
N THR A 64 -0.63 -4.32 1.11
CA THR A 64 0.25 -3.76 0.07
C THR A 64 1.30 -2.82 0.69
N LEU A 65 0.89 -1.97 1.63
CA LEU A 65 1.78 -1.07 2.37
C LEU A 65 2.73 -1.81 3.31
N GLU A 66 2.28 -2.90 3.94
CA GLU A 66 3.13 -3.74 4.79
C GLU A 66 4.33 -4.28 4.02
N LEU A 67 4.13 -4.78 2.79
CA LEU A 67 5.23 -5.31 1.98
C LEU A 67 6.23 -4.23 1.57
N LEU A 68 5.74 -3.05 1.15
CA LEU A 68 6.57 -1.91 0.79
C LEU A 68 7.39 -1.43 1.99
N CYS A 69 6.73 -1.17 3.12
CA CYS A 69 7.36 -0.58 4.31
C CYS A 69 8.30 -1.56 5.02
N ASP A 70 7.99 -2.86 5.06
CA ASP A 70 8.89 -3.87 5.64
C ASP A 70 10.20 -3.95 4.83
N PHE A 71 10.11 -3.94 3.50
CA PHE A 71 11.30 -3.94 2.64
C PHE A 71 12.11 -2.64 2.79
N ALA A 72 11.44 -1.50 2.68
CA ALA A 72 12.07 -0.18 2.68
C ALA A 72 12.74 0.13 4.03
N SER A 73 12.05 -0.14 5.14
CA SER A 73 12.56 0.15 6.48
C SER A 73 13.82 -0.65 6.83
N LYS A 74 13.89 -1.93 6.44
CA LYS A 74 15.09 -2.77 6.64
C LYS A 74 16.31 -2.30 5.85
N ARG A 75 16.10 -1.48 4.82
CA ARG A 75 17.15 -1.00 3.90
C ARG A 75 17.44 0.48 4.01
N GLY A 76 16.74 1.19 4.90
CA GLY A 76 16.86 2.64 5.06
C GLY A 76 16.44 3.42 3.82
N LEU A 77 15.49 2.89 3.05
CA LEU A 77 14.96 3.53 1.84
C LEU A 77 13.78 4.45 2.20
N PRO A 78 13.62 5.58 1.52
CA PRO A 78 12.51 6.49 1.79
C PRO A 78 11.19 5.89 1.29
N VAL A 79 10.09 6.25 1.93
CA VAL A 79 8.73 6.01 1.41
C VAL A 79 7.97 7.33 1.51
N LYS A 80 7.29 7.65 0.41
CA LYS A 80 6.45 8.82 0.26
C LYS A 80 5.12 8.39 -0.33
N LEU A 81 4.02 8.73 0.32
CA LEU A 81 2.68 8.37 -0.13
C LEU A 81 1.79 9.60 -0.08
N THR A 82 0.99 9.81 -1.11
CA THR A 82 0.11 10.98 -1.24
C THR A 82 -1.34 10.55 -1.33
N ASP A 83 -2.21 11.16 -0.55
CA ASP A 83 -3.66 11.02 -0.70
C ASP A 83 -4.28 12.29 -1.31
N GLY A 84 -5.60 12.45 -1.22
CA GLY A 84 -6.28 13.67 -1.70
C GLY A 84 -6.05 14.94 -0.90
N VAL A 85 -5.29 14.89 0.19
CA VAL A 85 -5.17 15.98 1.17
C VAL A 85 -3.71 16.26 1.52
N ARG A 86 -2.90 15.23 1.72
CA ARG A 86 -1.52 15.36 2.21
C ARG A 86 -0.58 14.29 1.67
N GLU A 87 0.69 14.54 1.92
CA GLU A 87 1.78 13.60 1.74
C GLU A 87 2.18 12.97 3.10
N TYR A 88 2.67 11.75 3.06
CA TYR A 88 3.15 10.98 4.19
C TYR A 88 4.57 10.52 3.89
N ARG A 89 5.50 10.87 4.77
CA ARG A 89 6.90 10.45 4.65
C ARG A 89 7.33 9.59 5.83
N ASN A 90 8.19 8.61 5.59
CA ASN A 90 8.78 7.83 6.69
C ASN A 90 9.62 8.69 7.66
N MET A 91 10.10 9.82 7.18
CA MET A 91 10.65 10.93 7.95
C MET A 91 9.88 12.20 7.58
N ASP A 92 9.00 12.64 8.47
CA ASP A 92 8.07 13.75 8.20
C ASP A 92 8.30 14.91 9.19
N ILE A 93 7.91 16.12 8.78
CA ILE A 93 7.90 17.28 9.69
C ILE A 93 6.88 16.98 10.78
N TYR A 94 7.32 17.06 12.04
CA TYR A 94 6.46 16.74 13.14
C TYR A 94 5.30 17.74 13.24
N ASP A 95 4.12 17.17 13.23
CA ASP A 95 2.83 17.82 13.42
C ASP A 95 2.08 17.03 14.49
N PRO A 96 1.77 17.62 15.65
CA PRO A 96 1.11 16.91 16.74
C PRO A 96 -0.25 16.33 16.34
N ASP A 97 -1.01 17.02 15.48
CA ASP A 97 -2.37 16.61 15.07
C ASP A 97 -2.34 15.29 14.29
N TYR A 98 -1.22 15.00 13.61
CA TYR A 98 -1.06 13.80 12.80
C TYR A 98 -0.10 12.77 13.36
N HIS A 99 0.83 13.13 14.24
CA HIS A 99 1.95 12.25 14.59
C HIS A 99 1.96 11.78 16.04
N GLU A 100 1.23 12.42 16.95
CA GLU A 100 1.32 12.13 18.38
C GLU A 100 0.86 10.70 18.72
N ASN A 101 -0.18 10.22 18.04
CA ASN A 101 -0.82 8.93 18.36
C ASN A 101 -0.15 7.70 17.72
N TYR A 102 0.86 7.89 16.86
CA TYR A 102 1.46 6.77 16.11
C TYR A 102 2.87 6.45 16.60
N PRO A 103 3.19 5.18 16.90
CA PRO A 103 4.53 4.81 17.35
C PRO A 103 5.57 5.03 16.24
N GLN A 104 6.82 5.32 16.64
CA GLN A 104 7.95 5.51 15.72
C GLN A 104 8.49 4.15 15.23
N THR A 105 7.66 3.42 14.48
CA THR A 105 7.99 2.12 13.90
C THR A 105 7.45 2.05 12.46
N PRO A 106 7.95 1.14 11.60
CA PRO A 106 7.39 0.97 10.26
C PRO A 106 5.87 0.71 10.28
N ARG A 107 5.39 -0.06 11.27
CA ARG A 107 3.95 -0.28 11.42
C ARG A 107 3.21 0.98 11.86
N GLY A 108 3.78 1.80 12.73
CA GLY A 108 3.18 3.09 13.10
C GLY A 108 3.04 4.06 11.92
N PHE A 109 3.95 4.00 10.94
CA PHE A 109 3.80 4.73 9.68
C PHE A 109 2.57 4.24 8.90
N ILE A 110 2.45 2.91 8.71
CA ILE A 110 1.31 2.31 8.03
C ILE A 110 -0.01 2.69 8.74
N THR A 111 -0.05 2.59 10.06
CA THR A 111 -1.20 2.99 10.87
C THR A 111 -1.60 4.44 10.62
N MET A 112 -0.64 5.36 10.57
CA MET A 112 -0.89 6.77 10.27
C MET A 112 -1.44 6.97 8.85
N VAL A 113 -0.83 6.33 7.85
CA VAL A 113 -1.21 6.45 6.43
C VAL A 113 -2.63 5.93 6.22
N MET A 114 -2.95 4.78 6.80
CA MET A 114 -4.25 4.09 6.65
C MET A 114 -5.43 4.88 7.25
N VAL A 115 -5.21 6.03 7.88
CA VAL A 115 -6.28 6.88 8.39
C VAL A 115 -7.17 7.40 7.26
N SER A 116 -6.57 7.81 6.15
CA SER A 116 -7.25 8.38 4.99
C SER A 116 -6.85 7.77 3.66
N PHE A 117 -5.74 7.03 3.61
CA PHE A 117 -5.28 6.36 2.40
C PHE A 117 -6.08 5.09 2.11
N GLY A 118 -6.60 4.96 0.89
CA GLY A 118 -7.33 3.77 0.43
C GLY A 118 -6.94 3.33 -0.99
N ALA A 119 -7.62 2.30 -1.51
CA ALA A 119 -7.37 1.77 -2.85
C ALA A 119 -7.35 2.85 -3.96
N PRO A 120 -8.20 3.90 -3.93
CA PRO A 120 -8.12 4.97 -4.92
C PRO A 120 -6.81 5.75 -4.88
N ASP A 121 -6.19 5.90 -3.71
CA ASP A 121 -4.94 6.69 -3.58
C ASP A 121 -3.75 5.93 -4.17
N ILE A 122 -3.78 4.59 -4.17
CA ILE A 122 -2.79 3.78 -4.88
C ILE A 122 -2.80 4.06 -6.40
N GLN A 123 -3.95 4.40 -7.00
CA GLN A 123 -4.06 4.69 -8.44
C GLN A 123 -3.47 6.06 -8.85
N ARG A 124 -2.94 6.85 -7.92
CA ARG A 124 -2.35 8.17 -8.20
C ARG A 124 -1.05 8.03 -8.99
N SER A 125 -1.20 7.97 -10.31
CA SER A 125 -0.08 7.80 -11.25
C SER A 125 0.81 9.05 -11.27
N GLY A 126 2.12 8.86 -11.12
CA GLY A 126 3.11 9.94 -11.02
C GLY A 126 3.24 10.55 -9.62
N GLU A 127 2.52 10.02 -8.62
CA GLU A 127 2.67 10.39 -7.21
C GLU A 127 3.04 9.15 -6.38
N ASN A 128 2.18 8.12 -6.40
CA ASN A 128 2.38 6.89 -5.65
C ASN A 128 2.84 5.74 -6.56
N THR A 129 2.29 5.68 -7.76
CA THR A 129 2.49 4.56 -8.68
C THR A 129 2.73 5.03 -10.11
N VAL A 130 3.16 4.12 -10.96
CA VAL A 130 3.13 4.25 -12.41
C VAL A 130 2.20 3.21 -12.99
N ARG A 131 1.36 3.61 -13.95
CA ARG A 131 0.44 2.70 -14.61
C ARG A 131 1.17 1.77 -15.58
N LEU A 132 0.85 0.49 -15.54
CA LEU A 132 1.29 -0.52 -16.49
C LEU A 132 0.18 -0.79 -17.51
N SER A 133 0.54 -0.94 -18.78
CA SER A 133 -0.41 -1.17 -19.88
C SER A 133 -0.58 -2.65 -20.23
N ASP A 134 0.33 -3.52 -19.77
CA ASP A 134 0.40 -4.92 -20.19
C ASP A 134 0.61 -5.86 -18.99
N PRO A 135 -0.26 -6.87 -18.78
CA PRO A 135 -0.04 -7.91 -17.79
C PRO A 135 1.32 -8.62 -17.89
N ARG A 136 1.92 -8.67 -19.08
CA ARG A 136 3.26 -9.24 -19.30
C ARG A 136 4.36 -8.39 -18.68
N ALA A 137 4.13 -7.11 -18.39
CA ALA A 137 5.09 -6.24 -17.71
C ALA A 137 5.09 -6.40 -16.18
N LEU A 138 4.10 -7.11 -15.62
CA LEU A 138 3.97 -7.32 -14.19
C LEU A 138 5.19 -8.04 -13.61
N LEU A 139 5.57 -7.63 -12.41
CA LEU A 139 6.56 -8.23 -11.54
C LEU A 139 5.93 -8.45 -10.15
N PRO A 140 6.44 -9.38 -9.32
CA PRO A 140 5.96 -9.49 -7.95
C PRO A 140 6.11 -8.17 -7.20
N GLY A 141 5.09 -7.74 -6.46
CA GLY A 141 5.02 -6.42 -5.82
C GLY A 141 4.25 -5.38 -6.62
N ASP A 142 3.98 -5.65 -7.90
CA ASP A 142 3.03 -4.84 -8.68
C ASP A 142 1.59 -5.10 -8.20
N ILE A 143 0.72 -4.16 -8.52
CA ILE A 143 -0.59 -3.97 -7.92
C ILE A 143 -1.66 -4.11 -9.01
N LEU A 144 -2.67 -4.91 -8.72
CA LEU A 144 -3.89 -5.04 -9.52
C LEU A 144 -5.00 -4.29 -8.77
N ALA A 145 -5.47 -3.19 -9.35
CA ALA A 145 -6.48 -2.32 -8.77
C ALA A 145 -7.84 -2.54 -9.46
N LEU A 146 -8.82 -3.10 -8.74
CA LEU A 146 -10.14 -3.42 -9.29
C LEU A 146 -10.97 -2.15 -9.45
N SER A 147 -11.12 -1.67 -10.68
CA SER A 147 -11.70 -0.35 -10.99
C SER A 147 -12.67 -0.31 -12.16
N HIS A 148 -12.79 -1.37 -12.96
CA HIS A 148 -13.68 -1.40 -14.13
C HIS A 148 -14.89 -2.35 -13.98
N ASP A 149 -15.09 -2.93 -12.80
CA ASP A 149 -16.32 -3.63 -12.44
C ASP A 149 -17.46 -2.63 -12.17
N SER A 150 -18.65 -3.13 -11.80
CA SER A 150 -19.82 -2.26 -11.59
C SER A 150 -19.59 -1.18 -10.53
N LYS A 151 -18.91 -1.52 -9.43
CA LYS A 151 -18.61 -0.59 -8.33
C LYS A 151 -17.55 0.44 -8.73
N GLY A 152 -16.49 0.01 -9.43
CA GLY A 152 -15.48 0.92 -9.97
C GLY A 152 -16.05 1.87 -11.03
N ARG A 153 -16.94 1.40 -11.91
CA ARG A 153 -17.63 2.28 -12.87
C ARG A 153 -18.53 3.30 -12.18
N ALA A 154 -19.27 2.89 -11.16
CA ALA A 154 -20.12 3.79 -10.38
C ALA A 154 -19.33 4.86 -9.62
N SER A 155 -18.06 4.61 -9.31
CA SER A 155 -17.16 5.56 -8.64
C SER A 155 -16.27 6.36 -9.62
N GLY A 156 -16.54 6.31 -10.92
CA GLY A 156 -15.76 7.03 -11.93
C GLY A 156 -14.38 6.42 -12.23
N GLY A 157 -14.24 5.11 -12.06
CA GLY A 157 -12.98 4.38 -12.25
C GLY A 157 -12.10 4.31 -11.00
N ARG A 158 -12.63 4.63 -9.82
CA ARG A 158 -11.89 4.53 -8.56
C ARG A 158 -11.86 3.09 -8.08
N ALA A 159 -10.66 2.57 -7.87
CA ALA A 159 -10.42 1.26 -7.33
C ALA A 159 -11.03 1.12 -5.95
N HIS A 160 -11.58 -0.05 -5.69
CA HIS A 160 -12.21 -0.35 -4.39
C HIS A 160 -11.71 -1.66 -3.78
N HIS A 161 -10.76 -2.31 -4.46
CA HIS A 161 -10.03 -3.48 -4.01
C HIS A 161 -8.66 -3.53 -4.67
N ILE A 162 -7.67 -4.05 -3.95
CA ILE A 162 -6.28 -4.18 -4.39
C ILE A 162 -5.81 -5.62 -4.21
N GLN A 163 -5.05 -6.11 -5.18
CA GLN A 163 -4.31 -7.37 -5.08
C GLN A 163 -2.84 -7.11 -5.42
N VAL A 164 -1.94 -7.86 -4.78
CA VAL A 164 -0.49 -7.76 -5.02
C VAL A 164 -0.02 -8.99 -5.78
N VAL A 165 0.73 -8.79 -6.86
CA VAL A 165 1.38 -9.89 -7.58
C VAL A 165 2.45 -10.52 -6.71
N THR A 166 2.46 -11.84 -6.61
CA THR A 166 3.50 -12.60 -5.89
C THR A 166 4.22 -13.61 -6.78
N GLY A 167 3.79 -13.76 -8.02
CA GLY A 167 4.47 -14.59 -9.00
C GLY A 167 3.87 -14.40 -10.39
N LYS A 168 4.67 -14.64 -11.43
CA LYS A 168 4.23 -14.57 -12.82
C LYS A 168 4.95 -15.61 -13.67
N THR A 169 4.20 -16.25 -14.56
CA THR A 169 4.72 -16.99 -15.72
C THR A 169 4.10 -16.41 -16.99
N GLU A 170 4.43 -16.96 -18.17
CA GLU A 170 3.77 -16.55 -19.41
C GLU A 170 2.25 -16.76 -19.42
N SER A 171 1.77 -17.74 -18.65
CA SER A 171 0.35 -18.17 -18.65
C SER A 171 -0.34 -17.99 -17.29
N SER A 172 0.34 -17.47 -16.28
CA SER A 172 -0.24 -17.30 -14.95
C SER A 172 0.27 -16.09 -14.17
N ILE A 173 -0.58 -15.52 -13.32
CA ILE A 173 -0.24 -14.47 -12.36
C ILE A 173 -0.76 -14.92 -10.98
N SER A 174 0.14 -15.15 -10.04
CA SER A 174 -0.19 -15.45 -8.65
C SER A 174 -0.35 -14.16 -7.87
N ILE A 175 -1.37 -14.09 -7.02
CA ILE A 175 -1.66 -12.90 -6.21
C ILE A 175 -1.88 -13.25 -4.75
N TYR A 176 -1.59 -12.27 -3.89
CA TYR A 176 -2.04 -12.22 -2.51
C TYR A 176 -2.94 -10.99 -2.36
N GLN A 177 -3.94 -11.09 -1.49
CA GLN A 177 -4.82 -9.97 -1.19
C GLN A 177 -5.16 -9.95 0.30
N GLY A 178 -5.04 -8.78 0.92
CA GLY A 178 -5.79 -8.50 2.13
C GLY A 178 -7.29 -8.47 1.79
N ASN A 179 -8.13 -8.65 2.80
CA ASN A 179 -9.59 -8.63 2.60
C ASN A 179 -10.22 -7.98 3.83
N SER A 180 -11.44 -7.49 3.71
CA SER A 180 -12.16 -6.87 4.83
C SER A 180 -13.48 -7.54 5.09
N ASN A 181 -13.85 -7.70 6.36
CA ASN A 181 -15.14 -8.27 6.73
C ASN A 181 -16.32 -7.34 6.33
N TRP A 182 -17.49 -7.91 6.08
CA TRP A 182 -18.79 -7.30 5.69
C TRP A 182 -19.29 -6.19 6.64
N GLN A 183 -18.56 -5.86 7.70
CA GLN A 183 -18.86 -4.72 8.57
C GLN A 183 -18.41 -3.36 7.99
N ILE A 184 -17.72 -3.33 6.83
CA ILE A 184 -17.36 -2.10 6.09
C ILE A 184 -18.43 -1.69 5.05
N HIS A 185 -19.72 -1.96 5.31
CA HIS A 185 -20.79 -1.36 4.50
C HIS A 185 -21.24 -0.04 5.14
N LYS A 186 -21.52 0.97 4.30
CA LYS A 186 -22.28 2.14 4.76
C LYS A 186 -23.61 1.61 5.32
N PRO A 187 -24.01 1.98 6.55
CA PRO A 187 -23.60 3.18 7.30
C PRO A 187 -22.53 2.98 8.40
N ILE A 188 -21.99 1.77 8.61
CA ILE A 188 -21.15 1.45 9.78
C ILE A 188 -19.80 2.20 9.75
N THR A 189 -19.19 2.35 8.58
CA THR A 189 -17.96 3.16 8.42
C THR A 189 -18.16 4.64 8.72
N TRP A 190 -19.36 5.18 8.45
CA TRP A 190 -19.68 6.58 8.76
C TRP A 190 -19.89 6.78 10.26
N VAL A 191 -20.58 5.85 10.92
CA VAL A 191 -20.77 5.84 12.38
C VAL A 191 -19.45 5.67 13.11
N ASN A 192 -18.60 4.72 12.70
CA ASN A 192 -17.28 4.53 13.29
C ASN A 192 -16.41 5.79 13.13
N LYS A 193 -16.41 6.41 11.93
CA LYS A 193 -15.70 7.68 11.69
C LYS A 193 -16.24 8.83 12.55
N LEU A 194 -17.55 8.85 12.86
CA LEU A 194 -18.17 9.82 13.77
C LEU A 194 -17.78 9.61 15.25
N PHE A 195 -17.46 8.38 15.65
CA PHE A 195 -17.03 8.00 17.01
C PHE A 195 -15.50 7.88 17.16
N GLY A 196 -14.72 8.40 16.20
CA GLY A 196 -13.24 8.34 16.23
C GLY A 196 -12.66 6.93 16.03
N ARG A 197 -13.47 5.96 15.59
CA ARG A 197 -13.06 4.60 15.29
C ARG A 197 -12.78 4.45 13.80
N ASN A 198 -11.59 4.00 13.43
CA ASN A 198 -11.23 3.79 12.03
C ASN A 198 -11.05 2.29 11.75
N SER A 199 -12.00 1.70 11.03
CA SER A 199 -11.94 0.28 10.65
C SER A 199 -10.82 -0.07 9.65
N ALA A 200 -10.16 0.95 9.08
CA ALA A 200 -8.95 0.82 8.28
C ALA A 200 -7.66 0.95 9.12
N ASP A 201 -7.74 1.40 10.38
CA ASP A 201 -6.60 1.53 11.28
C ASP A 201 -6.29 0.15 11.92
N PRO A 202 -5.11 -0.45 11.64
CA PRO A 202 -4.75 -1.77 12.15
C PRO A 202 -4.44 -1.81 13.65
N SER A 203 -4.37 -0.66 14.31
CA SER A 203 -4.14 -0.55 15.76
C SER A 203 -5.43 -0.52 16.58
N GLN A 204 -6.60 -0.41 15.95
CA GLN A 204 -7.89 -0.34 16.63
C GLN A 204 -8.62 -1.68 16.69
N ASP A 205 -9.39 -1.90 17.76
CA ASP A 205 -10.23 -3.10 17.93
C ASP A 205 -11.28 -3.26 16.80
N ALA A 206 -11.71 -2.14 16.22
CA ALA A 206 -12.67 -2.11 15.11
C ALA A 206 -12.04 -2.45 13.74
N TYR A 207 -10.76 -2.87 13.72
CA TYR A 207 -10.05 -3.16 12.50
C TYR A 207 -10.68 -4.32 11.73
N ALA A 208 -10.99 -4.06 10.46
CA ALA A 208 -11.82 -4.93 9.65
C ALA A 208 -11.02 -5.84 8.70
N GLY A 209 -9.68 -5.72 8.67
CA GLY A 209 -8.81 -6.58 7.86
C GLY A 209 -9.03 -8.07 8.12
N MET A 210 -8.62 -8.94 7.22
CA MET A 210 -8.75 -10.39 7.34
C MET A 210 -7.41 -11.07 7.06
N LYS A 211 -7.34 -12.39 7.26
CA LYS A 211 -6.14 -13.13 6.87
C LYS A 211 -5.95 -12.99 5.36
N PRO A 212 -4.73 -12.76 4.86
CA PRO A 212 -4.50 -12.65 3.43
C PRO A 212 -4.93 -13.92 2.69
N GLU A 213 -5.68 -13.72 1.61
CA GLU A 213 -6.10 -14.79 0.70
C GLU A 213 -5.15 -14.87 -0.49
N THR A 214 -5.09 -16.02 -1.13
CA THR A 214 -4.30 -16.21 -2.35
C THR A 214 -5.18 -16.47 -3.55
N GLY A 215 -4.71 -16.08 -4.73
CA GLY A 215 -5.43 -16.26 -5.98
C GLY A 215 -4.50 -16.49 -7.15
N LEU A 216 -5.09 -16.90 -8.26
CA LEU A 216 -4.39 -17.22 -9.49
C LEU A 216 -5.20 -16.71 -10.68
N PHE A 217 -4.58 -15.88 -11.50
CA PHE A 217 -5.04 -15.63 -12.86
C PHE A 217 -4.36 -16.61 -13.82
N ILE A 218 -5.13 -17.18 -14.74
CA ILE A 218 -4.67 -18.12 -15.78
C ILE A 218 -5.06 -17.56 -17.13
N ARG A 219 -4.09 -17.48 -18.05
CA ARG A 219 -4.32 -17.03 -19.42
C ARG A 219 -5.26 -17.99 -20.14
N ALA A 220 -6.33 -17.45 -20.71
CA ALA A 220 -7.28 -18.19 -21.53
C ALA A 220 -7.18 -17.71 -22.99
N ALA A 221 -7.95 -18.33 -23.89
CA ALA A 221 -8.04 -17.88 -25.29
C ALA A 221 -8.50 -16.42 -25.37
N ASN A 222 -9.46 -16.04 -24.51
CA ASN A 222 -9.99 -14.68 -24.40
C ASN A 222 -9.74 -14.17 -22.98
N GLY A 223 -8.63 -13.45 -22.79
CA GLY A 223 -8.31 -12.78 -21.53
C GLY A 223 -7.75 -13.70 -20.44
N TRP A 224 -8.07 -13.39 -19.17
CA TRP A 224 -7.47 -14.04 -18.01
C TRP A 224 -8.52 -14.47 -17.00
N ASN A 225 -8.68 -15.78 -16.82
CA ASN A 225 -9.59 -16.35 -15.83
C ASN A 225 -8.98 -16.25 -14.44
N TYR A 226 -9.80 -16.08 -13.41
CA TYR A 226 -9.37 -15.97 -12.02
C TYR A 226 -9.91 -17.14 -11.19
N ARG A 227 -9.09 -17.61 -10.26
CA ARG A 227 -9.45 -18.53 -9.17
C ARG A 227 -8.94 -17.98 -7.85
N ASN A 228 -9.83 -17.87 -6.86
CA ASN A 228 -9.44 -17.69 -5.47
C ASN A 228 -9.06 -19.06 -4.89
N ASN A 229 -7.82 -19.22 -4.43
CA ASN A 229 -7.33 -20.49 -3.89
C ASN A 229 -7.82 -20.74 -2.47
N THR A 230 -8.23 -19.69 -1.75
CA THR A 230 -8.77 -19.77 -0.39
C THR A 230 -10.25 -20.14 -0.37
N THR A 231 -11.07 -19.49 -1.21
CA THR A 231 -12.53 -19.71 -1.22
C THR A 231 -13.00 -20.66 -2.32
N GLY A 232 -12.15 -20.96 -3.31
CA GLY A 232 -12.52 -21.75 -4.48
C GLY A 232 -13.35 -20.99 -5.53
N ALA A 233 -13.70 -19.72 -5.28
CA ALA A 233 -14.44 -18.90 -6.24
C ALA A 233 -13.69 -18.73 -7.55
N THR A 234 -14.41 -18.74 -8.68
CA THR A 234 -13.83 -18.57 -10.02
C THR A 234 -14.55 -17.48 -10.79
N GLN A 235 -13.84 -16.81 -11.69
CA GLN A 235 -14.37 -15.79 -12.59
C GLN A 235 -13.72 -15.94 -13.97
N THR A 236 -14.51 -15.78 -15.03
CA THR A 236 -14.01 -15.82 -16.42
C THR A 236 -13.59 -14.43 -16.86
N ASP A 237 -12.44 -14.31 -17.54
CA ASP A 237 -11.91 -13.06 -18.09
C ASP A 237 -12.01 -11.89 -17.10
N PHE A 238 -11.45 -12.10 -15.90
CA PHE A 238 -11.62 -11.22 -14.76
C PHE A 238 -10.56 -10.10 -14.71
N LEU A 239 -9.36 -10.34 -15.25
CA LEU A 239 -8.28 -9.34 -15.21
C LEU A 239 -8.64 -8.05 -15.95
N LYS A 240 -9.54 -8.09 -16.93
CA LYS A 240 -10.02 -6.89 -17.65
C LYS A 240 -10.65 -5.84 -16.74
N TYR A 241 -11.06 -6.23 -15.53
CA TYR A 241 -11.65 -5.32 -14.57
C TYR A 241 -10.60 -4.55 -13.74
N PHE A 242 -9.33 -4.92 -13.87
CA PHE A 242 -8.23 -4.37 -13.10
C PHE A 242 -7.39 -3.41 -13.94
N GLU A 243 -6.98 -2.33 -13.31
CA GLU A 243 -5.83 -1.55 -13.74
C GLU A 243 -4.57 -2.07 -13.07
N LEU A 244 -3.44 -1.94 -13.77
CA LEU A 244 -2.15 -2.48 -13.34
C LEU A 244 -1.23 -1.33 -12.95
N TYR A 245 -0.59 -1.44 -11.79
CA TYR A 245 0.27 -0.39 -11.24
C TYR A 245 1.56 -0.97 -10.67
N ARG A 246 2.62 -0.18 -10.71
CA ARG A 246 3.87 -0.40 -9.98
C ARG A 246 4.12 0.78 -9.08
N TRP A 247 4.67 0.60 -7.89
CA TRP A 247 5.11 1.72 -7.07
C TRP A 247 6.07 2.64 -7.83
N ASP A 248 5.92 3.95 -7.66
CA ASP A 248 6.87 4.91 -8.22
C ASP A 248 8.07 5.05 -7.26
N PHE A 249 8.91 4.02 -7.26
CA PHE A 249 10.03 3.91 -6.31
C PHE A 249 10.99 5.10 -6.37
N LEU A 250 11.19 5.67 -7.56
CA LEU A 250 12.09 6.79 -7.74
C LEU A 250 11.46 8.10 -7.25
N GLU A 251 10.14 8.25 -7.38
CA GLU A 251 9.42 9.38 -6.81
C GLU A 251 9.52 9.43 -5.28
N PHE A 252 9.70 8.27 -4.61
CA PHE A 252 9.93 8.23 -3.17
C PHE A 252 11.25 8.90 -2.72
N ASN A 253 12.18 9.16 -3.64
CA ASN A 253 13.44 9.84 -3.33
C ASN A 253 13.28 11.36 -3.13
N HIS A 254 12.13 11.93 -3.51
CA HIS A 254 11.89 13.39 -3.58
C HIS A 254 10.98 13.89 -2.47
#